data_AF-A0A4S4N5Y4-F1
#
_entry.id   AF-A0A4S4N5Y4-F1
#
_cell.length_a   1.000
_cell.length_b   1.000
_cell.length_c   1.000
_cell.angle_alpha   90.00
_cell.angle_beta   90.00
_cell.angle_gamma   90.00
#
_symmetry.space_group_name_H-M   'P 1'
#
loop_
_entity.id
_entity.type
_entity.pdbx_description
1 polymer ?
#
loop_
_entity_poly.entity_id
_entity_poly.type
_entity_poly.pdbx_seq_one_letter_code
_entity_poly.pdbx_strand_id
1 'polypeptide(L)' 'MEAKEMTAKDAKRLLVKLYARYRKGEVTEAAAYREAFLINSIVKAIEVTDLESRLDSIEQTLTNG' A
#
# COMPACT_ATOMS: atom_id res chain seq x y z
N MET A 1 -18.01 -3.47 12.43
CA MET A 1 -17.82 -3.50 10.96
C MET A 1 -16.32 -3.39 10.75
N GLU A 2 -15.63 -4.47 10.45
CA GLU A 2 -14.19 -4.41 10.20
C GLU A 2 -13.95 -3.58 8.94
N ALA A 3 -13.04 -2.60 9.04
CA ALA A 3 -12.65 -1.83 7.88
C ALA A 3 -11.99 -2.78 6.88
N LYS A 4 -12.51 -2.82 5.66
CA LYS A 4 -11.92 -3.63 4.59
C LYS A 4 -10.45 -3.25 4.43
N GLU A 5 -9.55 -4.23 4.57
CA GLU A 5 -8.13 -4.02 4.36
C GLU A 5 -7.85 -3.50 2.94
N MET A 6 -6.99 -2.49 2.87
CA MET A 6 -6.59 -1.92 1.59
C MET A 6 -5.61 -2.87 0.90
N THR A 7 -5.82 -3.13 -0.39
CA THR A 7 -4.89 -3.96 -1.17
C THR A 7 -3.91 -3.10 -1.97
N ALA A 8 -2.78 -3.68 -2.41
CA ALA A 8 -1.87 -3.03 -3.36
C ALA A 8 -2.58 -2.62 -4.67
N LYS A 9 -3.59 -3.39 -5.10
CA LYS A 9 -4.43 -3.07 -6.27
C LYS A 9 -5.28 -1.81 -6.02
N ASP A 10 -5.78 -1.62 -4.81
CA ASP A 10 -6.54 -0.43 -4.44
C ASP A 10 -5.63 0.80 -4.33
N ALA A 11 -4.43 0.65 -3.76
CA ALA A 11 -3.41 1.70 -3.74
C ALA A 11 -3.07 2.19 -5.16
N LYS A 12 -2.85 1.27 -6.11
CA LYS A 12 -2.63 1.61 -7.52
C LYS A 12 -3.78 2.43 -8.10
N ARG A 13 -5.03 2.05 -7.83
CA ARG A 13 -6.21 2.80 -8.30
C ARG A 13 -6.26 4.20 -7.69
N LEU A 14 -5.92 4.34 -6.40
CA LEU A 14 -5.89 5.62 -5.71
C LEU A 14 -4.82 6.55 -6.30
N LEU A 15 -3.60 6.04 -6.54
CA LEU A 15 -2.53 6.82 -7.17
C LEU A 15 -2.91 7.31 -8.58
N VAL A 16 -3.55 6.46 -9.40
CA VAL A 16 -4.03 6.85 -10.73
C VAL A 16 -5.10 7.94 -10.64
N LYS A 17 -6.04 7.81 -9.69
CA LYS A 17 -7.06 8.84 -9.45
C LYS A 17 -6.42 10.16 -8.99
N LEU A 18 -5.47 10.09 -8.06
CA LEU A 18 -4.73 11.25 -7.57
C LEU A 18 -3.98 11.97 -8.70
N TYR A 19 -3.31 11.21 -9.57
CA TYR A 19 -2.65 11.76 -10.74
C TYR A 19 -3.63 12.47 -11.68
N ALA A 20 -4.79 11.86 -11.94
CA ALA A 20 -5.82 12.49 -12.78
C ALA A 20 -6.35 13.80 -12.16
N ARG A 21 -6.58 13.84 -10.85
CA ARG A 21 -7.01 15.04 -10.11
C ARG A 21 -5.95 16.14 -10.16
N TYR A 22 -4.69 15.78 -9.94
CA TYR A 22 -3.55 16.70 -10.05
C TYR A 22 -3.44 17.30 -11.45
N ARG A 23 -3.53 16.47 -12.50
CA ARG A 23 -3.46 16.91 -13.90
C ARG A 23 -4.60 17.86 -14.29
N LYS A 24 -5.75 17.77 -13.63
CA LYS A 24 -6.88 18.68 -13.81
C LYS A 24 -6.78 19.97 -12.98
N GLY A 25 -5.75 20.10 -12.13
CA GLY A 25 -5.60 21.22 -11.21
C GLY A 25 -6.53 21.17 -10.00
N GLU A 26 -7.19 20.04 -9.75
CA GLU A 26 -8.12 19.87 -8.61
C GLU A 26 -7.37 19.77 -7.26
N VAL A 27 -6.07 19.43 -7.30
CA VAL A 27 -5.17 19.42 -6.14
C VAL A 27 -3.83 20.04 -6.52
N THR A 28 -3.18 20.68 -5.56
CA THR A 28 -1.82 21.21 -5.73
C THR A 28 -0.80 20.09 -5.76
N GLU A 29 0.38 20.35 -6.32
CA GLU A 29 1.49 19.40 -6.31
C GLU A 29 1.86 18.98 -4.88
N ALA A 30 1.95 19.95 -3.96
CA ALA A 30 2.27 19.67 -2.57
C ALA A 30 1.22 18.78 -1.87
N ALA A 31 -0.07 18.96 -2.18
CA ALA A 31 -1.12 18.09 -1.67
C ALA A 31 -1.05 16.68 -2.28
N ALA A 32 -0.85 16.59 -3.59
CA ALA A 32 -0.69 15.32 -4.29
C ALA A 32 0.52 14.54 -3.80
N TYR A 33 1.65 15.21 -3.56
CA TYR A 33 2.85 14.57 -3.02
C TYR A 33 2.61 13.94 -1.64
N ARG A 34 1.96 14.67 -0.73
CA ARG A 34 1.63 14.16 0.61
C ARG A 34 0.64 12.99 0.56
N GLU A 35 -0.38 13.08 -0.28
CA GLU A 35 -1.36 11.99 -0.45
C GLU A 35 -0.69 10.73 -1.05
N ALA A 36 0.16 10.90 -2.07
CA ALA A 36 0.91 9.80 -2.66
C ALA A 36 1.88 9.16 -1.66
N PHE A 37 2.56 9.97 -0.82
CA PHE A 37 3.42 9.46 0.25
C PHE A 37 2.65 8.53 1.18
N LEU A 38 1.50 8.95 1.69
CA LEU A 38 0.66 8.13 2.57
C LEU A 38 0.23 6.83 1.89
N ILE A 39 -0.22 6.89 0.62
CA ILE A 39 -0.62 5.69 -0.12
C ILE A 39 0.56 4.72 -0.25
N ASN A 40 1.75 5.21 -0.59
CA ASN A 40 2.96 4.39 -0.72
C ASN A 40 3.41 3.79 0.61
N SER A 41 3.30 4.53 1.72
CA SER A 41 3.59 4.01 3.06
C SER A 41 2.69 2.83 3.42
N ILE A 42 1.41 2.88 3.04
CA ILE A 42 0.49 1.76 3.29
C ILE A 42 0.85 0.56 2.41
N VAL A 43 1.20 0.77 1.13
CA VAL A 43 1.72 -0.32 0.27
C VAL A 43 2.93 -0.98 0.92
N LYS A 44 3.85 -0.18 1.47
CA LYS A 44 5.02 -0.71 2.14
C LYS A 44 4.68 -1.55 3.37
N ALA A 45 3.68 -1.14 4.15
CA ALA A 45 3.21 -1.91 5.28
C ALA A 45 2.64 -3.27 4.86
N ILE A 46 1.83 -3.31 3.79
CA ILE A 46 1.30 -4.56 3.21
C ILE A 46 2.45 -5.49 2.79
N GLU A 47 3.45 -4.95 2.08
CA GLU A 47 4.62 -5.73 1.66
C GLU A 47 5.40 -6.31 2.84
N VAL A 48 5.56 -5.54 3.93
CA VAL A 48 6.26 -6.01 5.13
C VAL A 48 5.49 -7.14 5.79
N THR A 49 4.18 -6.99 5.98
CA THR A 49 3.33 -8.05 6.56
C THR A 49 3.33 -9.34 5.72
N ASP A 50 3.30 -9.22 4.39
CA ASP A 50 3.40 -10.36 3.49
C ASP A 50 4.78 -11.05 3.60
N LEU A 51 5.86 -10.28 3.75
CA LEU A 51 7.20 -10.82 3.93
C LEU A 51 7.37 -11.52 5.28
N GLU A 52 6.85 -10.94 6.36
CA GLU A 52 6.83 -11.54 7.70
C GLU A 52 6.09 -12.88 7.68
N SER A 53 4.88 -12.91 7.10
CA SER A 53 4.08 -14.14 6.99
C SER A 53 4.81 -15.24 6.20
N ARG A 54 5.53 -14.87 5.15
CA ARG A 54 6.33 -15.80 4.35
C ARG A 54 7.56 -16.29 5.11
N LEU A 55 8.22 -15.42 5.87
CA LEU A 55 9.36 -15.79 6.70
C LEU A 55 8.92 -16.80 7.77
N ASP A 56 7.84 -16.51 8.49
CA ASP A 56 7.27 -17.40 9.50
C ASP A 56 6.97 -18.79 8.92
N SER A 57 6.40 -18.84 7.72
CA SER A 57 6.11 -20.10 7.03
C SER A 57 7.38 -20.91 6.72
N ILE A 58 8.47 -20.23 6.34
CA ILE A 58 9.77 -20.87 6.08
C ILE A 58 10.38 -21.37 7.39
N GLU A 59 10.38 -20.56 8.45
CA GLU A 59 10.93 -20.91 9.76
C GLU A 59 10.20 -22.10 10.37
N GLN A 60 8.86 -22.15 10.27
CA GLN A 60 8.07 -23.31 10.70
C GLN A 60 8.43 -24.57 9.90
N THR A 61 8.68 -24.46 8.60
CA THR A 61 9.07 -25.60 7.76
C THR A 61 10.46 -26.13 8.15
N LEU A 62 11.40 -25.24 8.47
CA LEU A 62 12.75 -25.60 8.88
C LEU A 62 12.81 -26.16 10.32
N THR A 63 11.91 -25.71 11.20
CA THR A 63 11.88 -26.16 12.60
C THR A 63 11.15 -27.49 12.76
N ASN A 64 10.14 -27.75 11.92
CA ASN A 64 9.30 -28.94 11.99
C ASN A 64 9.71 -30.06 11.01
N GLY A 65 10.71 -29.84 10.17
CA GLY A 65 11.29 -30.82 9.25
C GLY A 65 12.57 -31.45 9.78
#